data_AF-A0A9E3D790-F1
#
_entry.id   AF-A0A9E3D790-F1
#
_cell.length_a   1.000
_cell.length_b   1.000
_cell.length_c   1.000
_cell.angle_alpha   90.00
_cell.angle_beta   90.00
_cell.angle_gamma   90.00
#
_symmetry.space_group_name_H-M   'P 1'
#
loop_
_entity.id
_entity.type
_entity.pdbx_description
1 polymer ?
#
loop_
_entity_poly.entity_id
_entity_poly.type
_entity_poly.pdbx_seq_one_letter_code
_entity_poly.pdbx_strand_id
1 'polypeptide(L)'
;MATIRVIFCLLLAASLCAGCQALGAVAGKVAGTPPVPAKYVPNKVPTLVLADRTARANVDDAATEDMGRRVANIWQRQKIAPLIEPANLAALRSSMGRQFDQLSIDAIGKKLGADQVLYI
;
A
#
# COMPACT_ATOMS: atom_id res chain seq x y z
N MET A 1 9.09 -55.81 -28.33
CA MET A 1 9.92 -55.12 -27.31
C MET A 1 10.04 -53.60 -27.53
N ALA A 2 10.08 -53.09 -28.77
CA ALA A 2 10.18 -51.64 -29.03
C ALA A 2 8.94 -50.83 -28.60
N THR A 3 7.74 -51.38 -28.75
CA THR A 3 6.46 -50.70 -28.42
C THR A 3 6.29 -50.41 -26.93
N ILE A 4 6.71 -51.34 -26.05
CA ILE A 4 6.66 -51.15 -24.59
C ILE A 4 7.62 -50.04 -24.13
N ARG A 5 8.79 -49.92 -24.75
CA ARG A 5 9.76 -48.85 -24.45
C ARG A 5 9.25 -47.47 -24.85
N VAL A 6 8.54 -47.37 -25.97
CA VAL A 6 7.94 -46.12 -26.44
C VAL A 6 6.79 -45.69 -25.51
N ILE A 7 5.91 -46.63 -25.12
CA ILE A 7 4.80 -46.34 -24.20
C ILE A 7 5.32 -45.89 -22.82
N PHE A 8 6.37 -46.54 -22.32
CA PHE A 8 6.99 -46.16 -21.04
C PHE A 8 7.61 -44.75 -21.08
N CYS A 9 8.30 -44.39 -22.17
CA CYS A 9 8.83 -43.04 -22.34
C CYS A 9 7.72 -41.98 -22.46
N LEU A 10 6.61 -42.32 -23.11
CA LEU A 10 5.47 -41.40 -23.26
C LEU A 10 4.75 -41.15 -21.93
N LEU A 11 4.55 -42.20 -21.11
CA LEU A 11 3.98 -42.11 -19.77
C LEU A 11 4.87 -41.32 -18.80
N LEU A 12 6.19 -41.50 -18.89
CA LEU A 12 7.13 -40.75 -18.09
C LEU A 12 7.11 -39.27 -18.49
N ALA A 13 7.14 -38.95 -19.78
CA ALA A 13 7.05 -37.57 -20.27
C ALA A 13 5.74 -36.87 -19.86
N ALA A 14 4.60 -37.58 -19.92
CA ALA A 14 3.30 -37.05 -19.49
C ALA A 14 3.27 -36.76 -17.97
N SER A 15 3.94 -37.58 -17.16
CA SER A 15 4.05 -37.41 -15.71
C SER A 15 4.91 -36.20 -15.32
N LEU A 16 5.99 -35.92 -16.07
CA LEU A 16 6.82 -34.73 -15.85
C LEU A 16 6.10 -33.43 -16.25
N CYS A 17 5.27 -33.44 -17.30
CA CYS A 17 4.48 -32.27 -17.70
C CYS A 17 3.38 -31.91 -16.70
N ALA A 18 2.77 -32.90 -16.03
CA ALA A 18 1.76 -32.67 -14.99
C ALA A 18 2.36 -32.21 -13.64
N GLY A 19 3.64 -32.49 -13.37
CA GLY A 19 4.31 -32.23 -12.08
C GLY A 19 4.84 -30.80 -11.87
N CYS A 20 5.01 -30.00 -12.93
CA CYS A 20 5.56 -28.63 -12.82
C CYS A 20 4.70 -27.71 -11.93
N GLN A 21 3.38 -27.88 -11.92
CA GLN A 21 2.51 -27.03 -11.10
C GLN A 21 2.66 -27.30 -9.60
N ALA A 22 2.85 -28.57 -9.21
CA ALA A 22 3.06 -28.94 -7.81
C ALA A 22 4.41 -28.43 -7.28
N LEU A 23 5.47 -28.54 -8.10
CA LEU A 23 6.80 -28.05 -7.75
C LEU A 23 6.83 -26.51 -7.58
N GLY A 24 6.13 -25.77 -8.44
CA GLY A 24 6.00 -24.32 -8.31
C GLY A 24 5.30 -23.89 -7.01
N ALA A 25 4.23 -24.59 -6.61
CA ALA A 25 3.52 -24.32 -5.38
C ALA A 25 4.38 -24.60 -4.13
N VAL A 26 5.11 -25.72 -4.11
CA VAL A 26 6.01 -26.07 -3.00
C VAL A 26 7.19 -25.10 -2.92
N ALA A 27 7.83 -24.77 -4.05
CA ALA A 27 8.92 -23.80 -4.10
C ALA A 27 8.47 -22.42 -3.58
N GLY A 28 7.29 -21.95 -3.97
CA GLY A 28 6.73 -20.69 -3.46
C GLY A 28 6.42 -20.69 -1.96
N LYS A 29 6.07 -21.85 -1.39
CA LYS A 29 5.82 -22.00 0.06
C LYS A 29 7.11 -22.09 0.88
N VAL A 30 8.16 -22.71 0.35
CA VAL A 30 9.42 -22.96 1.08
C VAL A 30 10.42 -21.82 0.89
N ALA A 31 10.59 -21.30 -0.33
CA ALA A 31 11.53 -20.23 -0.62
C ALA A 31 10.95 -18.83 -0.33
N GLY A 32 9.62 -18.72 -0.26
CA GLY A 32 8.93 -17.44 -0.13
C GLY A 32 9.03 -16.56 -1.37
N THR A 33 8.32 -15.44 -1.36
CA THR A 33 8.44 -14.44 -2.42
C THR A 33 9.73 -13.65 -2.20
N PRO A 34 10.59 -13.46 -3.24
CA PRO A 34 11.78 -12.62 -3.09
C PRO A 34 11.36 -11.21 -2.66
N PRO A 35 12.10 -10.57 -1.73
CA PRO A 35 11.77 -9.25 -1.25
C PRO A 35 11.84 -8.24 -2.41
N VAL A 36 10.72 -7.60 -2.72
CA VAL A 36 10.68 -6.52 -3.70
C VAL A 36 11.15 -5.24 -2.99
N PRO A 37 12.27 -4.63 -3.41
CA PRO A 37 12.72 -3.38 -2.80
C PRO A 37 11.66 -2.29 -3.01
N ALA A 38 11.47 -1.44 -2.00
CA ALA A 38 10.55 -0.33 -2.10
C ALA A 38 11.00 0.61 -3.23
N LYS A 39 10.11 0.85 -4.21
CA LYS A 39 10.39 1.75 -5.34
C LYS A 39 10.53 3.21 -4.92
N TYR A 40 9.91 3.57 -3.80
CA TYR A 40 9.92 4.92 -3.26
C TYR A 40 10.14 4.84 -1.75
N VAL A 41 11.08 5.64 -1.26
CA VAL A 41 11.37 5.79 0.17
C VAL A 41 11.18 7.28 0.49
N PRO A 42 10.12 7.67 1.21
CA PRO A 42 9.91 9.07 1.56
C PRO A 42 11.02 9.56 2.50
N ASN A 43 11.26 10.87 2.48
CA ASN A 43 12.18 11.51 3.41
C ASN A 43 11.70 11.32 4.86
N LYS A 44 12.64 11.15 5.79
CA LYS A 44 12.35 10.97 7.23
C LYS A 44 12.13 12.30 7.95
N VAL A 45 11.17 13.08 7.45
CA VAL A 45 10.78 14.38 7.99
C VAL A 45 9.33 14.34 8.50
N PRO A 46 8.91 15.24 9.42
CA PRO A 46 7.52 15.37 9.83
C PRO A 46 6.56 15.37 8.64
N THR A 47 5.74 14.33 8.53
CA THR A 47 4.90 14.05 7.38
C THR A 47 3.43 14.06 7.77
N LEU A 48 2.63 14.85 7.06
CA LEU A 48 1.18 14.79 7.12
C LEU A 48 0.66 13.78 6.09
N VAL A 49 -0.26 12.91 6.49
CA VAL A 49 -1.07 12.11 5.57
C VAL A 49 -2.41 12.80 5.41
N LEU A 50 -2.69 13.29 4.20
CA LEU A 50 -3.93 13.99 3.86
C LEU A 50 -4.65 13.19 2.79
N ALA A 51 -5.83 12.67 3.16
CA ALA A 51 -6.75 12.09 2.20
C ALA A 51 -7.78 13.14 1.76
N ASP A 52 -8.03 13.23 0.46
CA ASP A 52 -8.96 14.20 -0.11
C ASP A 52 -9.93 13.57 -1.11
N ARG A 53 -11.12 14.18 -1.20
CA ARG A 53 -12.29 13.73 -1.96
C ARG A 53 -12.29 14.27 -3.40
N THR A 54 -11.34 15.13 -3.76
CA THR A 54 -11.37 16.14 -4.84
C THR A 54 -11.86 15.67 -6.23
N ALA A 55 -11.89 14.37 -6.51
CA ALA A 55 -12.36 13.83 -7.79
C ALA A 55 -13.79 13.26 -7.79
N ARG A 56 -14.43 13.01 -6.63
CA ARG A 56 -15.72 12.28 -6.59
C ARG A 56 -16.69 12.84 -5.56
N ALA A 57 -17.74 13.49 -6.06
CA ALA A 57 -18.81 14.08 -5.24
C ALA A 57 -19.62 13.07 -4.39
N ASN A 58 -19.42 11.77 -4.59
CA ASN A 58 -20.15 10.69 -3.92
C ASN A 58 -19.34 9.99 -2.81
N VAL A 59 -18.11 10.44 -2.54
CA VAL A 59 -17.29 9.84 -1.47
C VAL A 59 -17.55 10.59 -0.18
N ASP A 60 -17.88 9.86 0.87
CA ASP A 60 -18.13 10.42 2.20
C ASP A 60 -16.84 10.98 2.83
N ASP A 61 -16.95 12.13 3.52
CA ASP A 61 -15.82 12.81 4.13
C ASP A 61 -15.25 11.97 5.29
N ALA A 62 -16.12 11.31 6.07
CA ALA A 62 -15.69 10.44 7.15
C ALA A 62 -14.96 9.20 6.62
N ALA A 63 -15.43 8.62 5.51
CA ALA A 63 -14.71 7.54 4.83
C ALA A 63 -13.33 7.97 4.31
N THR A 64 -13.22 9.19 3.77
CA THR A 64 -11.96 9.75 3.28
C THR A 64 -10.98 9.96 4.43
N GLU A 65 -11.43 10.54 5.54
CA GLU A 65 -10.61 10.76 6.73
C GLU A 65 -10.16 9.43 7.35
N ASP A 66 -11.05 8.44 7.42
CA ASP A 66 -10.71 7.11 7.91
C ASP A 66 -9.65 6.42 7.04
N MET A 67 -9.70 6.61 5.71
CA MET A 67 -8.64 6.15 4.81
C MET A 67 -7.29 6.81 5.14
N GLY A 68 -7.25 8.13 5.30
CA GLY A 68 -6.04 8.87 5.69
C GLY A 68 -5.46 8.36 7.00
N ARG A 69 -6.32 8.17 8.01
CA ARG A 69 -5.94 7.62 9.32
C ARG A 69 -5.39 6.19 9.22
N ARG A 70 -6.01 5.32 8.40
CA ARG A 70 -5.50 3.94 8.19
C ARG A 70 -4.11 3.94 7.57
N VAL A 71 -3.87 4.80 6.57
CA VAL A 71 -2.55 4.94 5.94
C VAL A 71 -1.52 5.46 6.94
N ALA A 72 -1.86 6.51 7.70
CA ALA A 72 -1.00 7.02 8.77
C ALA A 72 -0.64 5.93 9.79
N ASN A 73 -1.62 5.15 10.25
CA ASN A 73 -1.39 4.05 11.19
C ASN A 73 -0.46 2.96 10.62
N ILE A 74 -0.57 2.64 9.33
CA ILE A 74 0.35 1.69 8.67
C ILE A 74 1.77 2.27 8.66
N TRP A 75 1.91 3.53 8.24
CA TRP A 75 3.20 4.22 8.16
C TRP A 75 3.86 4.36 9.53
N GLN A 76 3.08 4.62 10.59
CA GLN A 76 3.56 4.69 11.96
C GLN A 76 4.10 3.34 12.43
N ARG A 77 3.33 2.26 12.25
CA ARG A 77 3.76 0.89 12.63
C ARG A 77 5.02 0.45 11.89
N GLN A 78 5.13 0.81 10.62
CA GLN A 78 6.28 0.49 9.77
C GLN A 78 7.43 1.50 9.90
N LYS A 79 7.29 2.55 10.71
CA LYS A 79 8.29 3.61 10.91
C LYS A 79 8.76 4.25 9.59
N ILE A 80 7.80 4.47 8.68
CA ILE A 80 8.07 5.01 7.33
C ILE A 80 8.54 6.46 7.39
N ALA A 81 7.94 7.30 8.22
CA ALA A 81 8.37 8.68 8.50
C ALA A 81 7.84 9.12 9.87
N PRO A 82 8.42 10.16 10.51
CA PRO A 82 7.75 10.86 11.61
C PRO A 82 6.42 11.40 11.10
N LEU A 83 5.31 11.06 11.76
CA LEU A 83 3.97 11.46 11.31
C LEU A 83 3.42 12.57 12.19
N ILE A 84 2.70 13.50 11.56
CA ILE A 84 1.78 14.38 12.27
C ILE A 84 0.60 13.53 12.74
N GLU A 85 0.18 13.72 14.00
CA GLU A 85 -0.93 13.00 14.59
C GLU A 85 -2.23 13.28 13.81
N PRO A 86 -2.97 12.25 13.33
CA PRO A 86 -4.17 12.45 12.52
C PRO A 86 -5.25 13.30 13.19
N ALA A 87 -5.37 13.21 14.52
CA ALA A 87 -6.32 14.02 15.29
C ALA A 87 -6.07 15.53 15.17
N ASN A 88 -4.83 15.97 14.90
CA ASN A 88 -4.52 17.38 14.72
C ASN A 88 -5.12 17.94 13.42
N LEU A 89 -5.18 17.13 12.36
CA LEU A 89 -5.82 17.51 11.10
C LEU A 89 -7.34 17.66 11.29
N ALA A 90 -7.96 16.71 12.01
CA ALA A 90 -9.38 16.77 12.33
C ALA A 90 -9.70 18.01 13.17
N ALA A 91 -8.91 18.29 14.20
CA ALA A 91 -9.05 19.46 15.04
C ALA A 91 -8.88 20.77 14.24
N LEU A 92 -7.89 20.84 13.34
CA LEU A 92 -7.69 21.99 12.46
C LEU A 92 -8.92 22.22 11.57
N ARG A 93 -9.44 21.17 10.93
CA ARG A 93 -10.65 21.25 10.11
C ARG A 93 -11.87 21.68 10.91
N SER A 94 -12.10 21.10 12.09
CA SER A 94 -13.19 21.51 12.99
C SER A 94 -13.07 22.97 13.43
N SER A 95 -11.86 23.46 13.70
CA SER A 95 -11.64 24.84 14.14
C SER A 95 -11.87 25.89 13.04
N MET A 96 -11.61 25.54 11.77
CA MET A 96 -11.71 26.45 10.63
C MET A 96 -13.04 26.36 9.87
N GLY A 97 -13.77 25.24 10.00
CA GLY A 97 -15.00 24.99 9.24
C GLY A 97 -14.77 25.14 7.74
N ARG A 98 -15.64 25.89 7.05
CA ARG A 98 -15.57 26.11 5.58
C ARG A 98 -14.30 26.80 5.09
N GLN A 99 -13.55 27.47 5.96
CA GLN A 99 -12.27 28.09 5.57
C GLN A 99 -11.18 27.04 5.34
N PHE A 100 -11.33 25.84 5.91
CA PHE A 100 -10.38 24.75 5.71
C PHE A 100 -10.28 24.35 4.24
N ASP A 101 -11.41 24.27 3.55
CA ASP A 101 -11.51 23.81 2.15
C ASP A 101 -10.88 24.80 1.15
N GLN A 102 -10.54 26.00 1.61
CA GLN A 102 -9.87 27.03 0.82
C GLN A 102 -8.33 26.98 0.98
N LEU A 103 -7.83 26.19 1.92
CA LEU A 103 -6.40 26.06 2.13
C LEU A 103 -5.77 25.19 1.04
N SER A 104 -4.60 25.61 0.56
CA SER A 104 -3.76 24.71 -0.22
C SER A 104 -3.21 23.58 0.66
N ILE A 105 -2.91 22.44 0.04
CA ILE A 105 -2.32 21.27 0.73
C ILE A 105 -1.04 21.66 1.48
N ASP A 106 -0.20 22.50 0.87
CA ASP A 106 1.03 23.04 1.50
C ASP A 106 0.71 23.92 2.72
N ALA A 107 -0.32 24.76 2.64
CA ALA A 107 -0.74 25.60 3.77
C ALA A 107 -1.28 24.75 4.94
N ILE A 108 -2.01 23.66 4.65
CA ILE A 108 -2.44 22.69 5.66
C ILE A 108 -1.22 22.04 6.33
N GLY A 109 -0.27 21.57 5.53
CA GLY A 109 0.98 20.98 6.01
C GLY A 109 1.74 21.92 6.94
N LYS A 110 1.99 23.16 6.49
CA LYS A 110 2.69 24.19 7.27
C LYS A 110 2.00 24.53 8.58
N LYS A 111 0.66 24.66 8.58
CA LYS A 111 -0.12 24.92 9.80
C LYS A 111 0.03 23.81 10.85
N LEU A 112 0.26 22.58 10.40
CA LEU A 112 0.42 21.41 11.26
C LEU A 112 1.89 21.06 11.54
N GLY A 113 2.85 21.85 11.06
CA GLY A 113 4.28 21.60 11.23
C GLY A 113 4.81 20.43 10.41
N ALA A 114 4.15 20.10 9.28
CA ALA A 114 4.63 19.10 8.36
C ALA A 114 5.60 19.71 7.33
N ASP A 115 6.75 19.07 7.16
CA ASP A 115 7.73 19.37 6.10
C ASP A 115 7.44 18.59 4.81
N GLN A 116 6.58 17.58 4.90
CA GLN A 116 6.17 16.71 3.79
C GLN A 116 4.68 16.39 3.90
N VAL A 117 3.98 16.34 2.77
CA VAL A 117 2.57 15.90 2.72
C VAL A 117 2.44 14.72 1.78
N LEU A 118 1.97 13.58 2.31
CA LEU A 118 1.45 12.48 1.52
C LEU A 118 -0.02 12.78 1.20
N TYR A 119 -0.28 13.14 -0.05
CA TYR A 119 -1.64 13.41 -0.54
C TYR A 119 -2.19 12.19 -1.27
N ILE A 120 -3.38 11.72 -0.88
CA ILE A 120 -4.01 10.50 -1.38
C ILE A 120 -5.51 10.65 -1.62
#